data_AF-A0A3D1JT65-F1
#
_entry.id   AF-A0A3D1JT65-F1
#
_cell.length_a   1.000
_cell.length_b   1.000
_cell.length_c   1.000
_cell.angle_alpha   90.00
_cell.angle_beta   90.00
_cell.angle_gamma   90.00
#
_symmetry.space_group_name_H-M   'P 1'
#
loop_
_entity.id
_entity.type
_entity.pdbx_description
1 polymer ?
#
loop_
_entity_poly.entity_id
_entity_poly.type
_entity_poly.pdbx_seq_one_letter_code
_entity_poly.pdbx_strand_id
1 'polypeptide(L)'
;MRGLAPLGHCGLRLVGCRVPESQRLGEPGQAFDTIARPLRAIEDALLLGPMLGAMQAELDTLARWFRHAARTPALTRELGGLQLELDALSPVARHAAQHLDQHGPDEALTAFNLGARRLFDRWQGACESFAAALDDHEPALLTLARDLRLVQGIARSIAESRQFQAGETLLESTTTHENTAPSPL
;
A
#
# COMPACT_ATOMS: atom_id res chain seq x y z
N MET A 1 15.47 -13.45 -3.40
CA MET A 1 15.37 -12.10 -2.82
C MET A 1 15.00 -12.26 -1.36
N ARG A 2 15.83 -11.80 -0.40
CA ARG A 2 15.48 -11.80 1.04
C ARG A 2 15.12 -10.37 1.42
N GLY A 3 13.94 -10.15 1.96
CA GLY A 3 13.57 -8.94 2.68
C GLY A 3 12.51 -9.31 3.70
N LEU A 4 12.15 -8.35 4.57
CA LEU A 4 11.31 -8.54 5.75
C LEU A 4 11.95 -9.42 6.84
N ALA A 5 13.28 -9.55 6.87
CA ALA A 5 13.94 -10.33 7.92
C ALA A 5 13.60 -9.78 9.33
N PRO A 6 13.35 -10.64 10.34
CA PRO A 6 13.50 -12.09 10.35
C PRO A 6 12.27 -12.86 9.85
N LEU A 7 11.23 -12.20 9.33
CA LEU A 7 10.06 -12.87 8.79
C LEU A 7 10.50 -13.78 7.63
N GLY A 8 10.27 -15.07 7.82
CA GLY A 8 10.56 -16.09 6.82
C GLY A 8 9.30 -16.43 6.05
N HIS A 9 9.40 -16.43 4.72
CA HIS A 9 8.44 -17.15 3.89
C HIS A 9 9.00 -18.55 3.63
N CYS A 10 8.15 -19.56 3.77
CA CYS A 10 8.47 -20.92 3.37
C CYS A 10 7.39 -21.45 2.42
N GLY A 11 7.81 -22.28 1.48
CA GLY A 11 6.87 -23.05 0.68
C GLY A 11 6.32 -24.19 1.54
N LEU A 12 4.99 -24.30 1.61
CA LEU A 12 4.32 -25.44 2.22
C LEU A 12 3.84 -26.39 1.12
N ARG A 13 4.17 -27.68 1.24
CA ARG A 13 3.70 -28.74 0.33
C ARG A 13 2.87 -29.75 1.11
N LEU A 14 1.57 -29.79 0.82
CA LEU A 14 0.63 -30.72 1.42
C LEU A 14 0.53 -31.98 0.53
N VAL A 15 1.02 -33.13 1.01
CA VAL A 15 1.01 -34.39 0.26
C VAL A 15 0.24 -35.45 1.05
N GLY A 16 -0.91 -35.88 0.52
CA GLY A 16 -1.74 -36.90 1.17
C GLY A 16 -2.27 -36.50 2.55
N CYS A 17 -2.28 -35.19 2.87
CA CYS A 17 -2.77 -34.68 4.14
C CYS A 17 -4.30 -34.86 4.22
N ARG A 18 -4.76 -35.68 5.18
CA ARG A 18 -6.19 -35.86 5.45
C ARG A 18 -6.67 -34.76 6.37
N VAL A 19 -7.72 -34.04 5.95
CA VAL A 19 -8.37 -33.00 6.75
C VAL A 19 -9.80 -33.45 7.00
N PRO A 20 -10.25 -33.60 8.26
CA PRO A 20 -11.63 -33.94 8.57
C PRO A 20 -12.61 -32.87 8.08
N GLU A 21 -13.81 -33.28 7.71
CA GLU A 21 -14.88 -32.35 7.29
C GLU A 21 -15.19 -31.30 8.36
N SER A 22 -15.08 -31.65 9.64
CA SER A 22 -15.27 -30.74 10.77
C SER A 22 -14.24 -29.62 10.88
N GLN A 23 -13.15 -29.67 10.11
CA GLN A 23 -12.13 -28.62 10.03
C GLN A 23 -12.29 -27.71 8.80
N ARG A 24 -13.33 -27.93 7.97
CA ARG A 24 -13.61 -27.07 6.83
C ARG A 24 -14.12 -25.72 7.32
N LEU A 25 -13.56 -24.64 6.78
CA LEU A 25 -14.05 -23.30 6.97
C LEU A 25 -14.97 -22.92 5.81
N GLY A 26 -16.24 -22.70 6.11
CA GLY A 26 -17.26 -22.29 5.13
C GLY A 26 -17.65 -23.38 4.12
N GLU A 27 -18.43 -22.97 3.13
CA GLU A 27 -19.00 -23.87 2.13
C GLU A 27 -18.01 -24.24 1.01
N PRO A 28 -18.09 -25.46 0.45
CA PRO A 28 -17.29 -25.86 -0.70
C PRO A 28 -17.40 -24.87 -1.86
N GLY A 29 -16.25 -24.44 -2.39
CA GLY A 29 -16.18 -23.52 -3.53
C GLY A 29 -16.41 -22.04 -3.21
N GLN A 30 -16.75 -21.69 -1.96
CA GLN A 30 -17.07 -20.32 -1.56
C GLN A 30 -15.93 -19.57 -0.86
N ALA A 31 -14.79 -20.25 -0.64
CA ALA A 31 -13.68 -19.70 0.16
C ALA A 31 -13.09 -18.40 -0.40
N PHE A 32 -13.10 -18.21 -1.72
CA PHE A 32 -12.57 -16.98 -2.31
C PHE A 32 -13.39 -15.76 -1.88
N ASP A 33 -14.71 -15.82 -2.06
CA ASP A 33 -15.60 -14.69 -1.79
C ASP A 33 -15.88 -14.50 -0.30
N THR A 34 -15.94 -15.58 0.47
CA THR A 34 -16.31 -15.52 1.89
C THR A 34 -15.11 -15.40 2.83
N ILE A 35 -13.90 -15.74 2.38
CA ILE A 35 -12.69 -15.73 3.22
C ILE A 35 -11.58 -14.90 2.58
N ALA A 36 -11.08 -15.30 1.41
CA ALA A 36 -9.86 -14.72 0.84
C ALA A 36 -10.01 -13.25 0.48
N ARG A 37 -11.12 -12.87 -0.15
CA ARG A 37 -11.40 -11.49 -0.57
C ARG A 37 -11.60 -10.55 0.64
N PRO A 38 -12.44 -10.86 1.65
CA PRO A 38 -12.53 -10.06 2.87
C PRO A 38 -11.21 -9.99 3.63
N LEU A 39 -10.50 -11.11 3.78
CA LEU A 39 -9.20 -11.14 4.46
C LEU A 39 -8.21 -10.21 3.78
N ARG A 40 -8.21 -10.15 2.44
CA ARG A 40 -7.34 -9.23 1.71
C ARG A 40 -7.60 -7.76 2.07
N ALA A 41 -8.87 -7.36 2.18
CA ALA A 41 -9.23 -5.99 2.56
C ALA A 41 -8.77 -5.67 3.99
N ILE A 42 -8.91 -6.63 4.91
CA ILE A 42 -8.39 -6.52 6.28
C ILE A 42 -6.87 -6.36 6.28
N GLU A 43 -6.15 -7.26 5.59
CA GLU A 43 -4.69 -7.23 5.50
C GLU A 43 -4.19 -5.90 4.92
N ASP A 44 -4.77 -5.45 3.80
CA ASP A 44 -4.37 -4.19 3.18
C ASP A 44 -4.62 -2.99 4.10
N ALA A 45 -5.72 -2.96 4.86
CA ALA A 45 -6.00 -1.89 5.82
C ALA A 45 -5.01 -1.90 7.00
N LEU A 46 -4.77 -3.07 7.60
CA LEU A 46 -3.85 -3.23 8.71
C LEU A 46 -2.41 -2.90 8.32
N LEU A 47 -2.03 -3.20 7.08
CA LEU A 47 -0.68 -2.99 6.56
C LEU A 47 -0.31 -1.51 6.38
N LEU A 48 -1.29 -0.60 6.27
CA LEU A 48 -1.02 0.83 6.14
C LEU A 48 -0.30 1.40 7.38
N GLY A 49 -0.61 0.90 8.58
CA GLY A 49 0.03 1.36 9.82
C GLY A 49 1.53 1.04 9.87
N PRO A 50 1.95 -0.24 9.77
CA PRO A 50 3.35 -0.62 9.70
C PRO A 50 4.12 0.05 8.56
N MET A 51 3.48 0.23 7.39
CA MET A 51 4.08 0.95 6.26
C MET A 51 4.43 2.40 6.63
N LEU A 52 3.51 3.15 7.25
CA LEU A 52 3.80 4.51 7.73
C LEU A 52 4.95 4.54 8.75
N GLY A 53 4.96 3.59 9.69
CA GLY A 53 6.03 3.50 10.68
C GLY A 53 7.40 3.23 10.04
N ALA A 54 7.44 2.35 9.04
CA ALA A 54 8.66 2.08 8.28
C ALA A 54 9.10 3.29 7.45
N MET A 55 8.17 4.01 6.81
CA MET A 55 8.45 5.25 6.09
C MET A 55 9.02 6.34 7.01
N GLN A 56 8.46 6.50 8.23
CA GLN A 56 9.01 7.43 9.21
C GLN A 56 10.41 7.01 9.65
N ALA A 57 10.66 5.71 9.87
CA ALA A 57 11.98 5.22 10.24
C ALA A 57 13.02 5.43 9.13
N GLU A 58 12.61 5.33 7.87
CA GLU A 58 13.43 5.66 6.70
C GLU A 58 13.80 7.15 6.70
N LEU A 59 12.80 8.01 6.84
CA LEU A 59 12.99 9.47 6.88
C LEU A 59 13.84 9.91 8.07
N ASP A 60 13.63 9.32 9.24
CA ASP A 60 14.45 9.58 10.42
C ASP A 60 15.90 9.19 10.16
N THR A 61 16.14 8.05 9.50
CA THR A 61 17.49 7.60 9.14
C THR A 61 18.20 8.60 8.23
N LEU A 62 17.51 9.09 7.21
CA LEU A 62 17.99 10.16 6.35
C LEU A 62 18.30 11.43 7.14
N ALA A 63 17.37 11.87 7.99
CA ALA A 63 17.55 13.06 8.82
C ALA A 63 18.76 12.93 9.76
N ARG A 64 18.99 11.75 10.36
CA ARG A 64 20.16 11.48 11.20
C ARG A 64 21.46 11.59 10.41
N TRP A 65 21.50 11.04 9.20
CA TRP A 65 22.67 11.10 8.33
C TRP A 65 23.04 12.56 7.99
N PHE A 66 22.05 13.35 7.57
CA PHE A 66 22.25 14.76 7.22
C PHE A 66 22.56 15.68 8.40
N ARG A 67 22.46 15.21 9.66
CA ARG A 67 22.90 16.02 10.80
C ARG A 67 24.39 16.32 10.77
N HIS A 68 25.19 15.41 10.21
CA HIS A 68 26.65 15.49 10.15
C HIS A 68 27.17 15.93 8.79
N ALA A 69 26.31 15.99 7.76
CA ALA A 69 26.62 16.52 6.45
C ALA A 69 26.42 18.05 6.36
N ALA A 70 27.00 18.68 5.34
CA ALA A 70 26.77 20.09 5.05
C ALA A 70 25.29 20.33 4.68
N ARG A 71 24.59 21.14 5.46
CA ARG A 71 23.17 21.44 5.22
C ARG A 71 23.04 22.57 4.21
N THR A 72 22.23 22.34 3.18
CA THR A 72 21.81 23.40 2.25
C THR A 72 20.32 23.72 2.46
N PRO A 73 19.87 24.94 2.12
CA PRO A 73 18.44 25.28 2.17
C PRO A 73 17.57 24.38 1.28
N ALA A 74 18.11 23.89 0.15
CA ALA A 74 17.41 22.96 -0.75
C ALA A 74 17.14 21.62 -0.07
N LEU A 75 18.19 21.01 0.49
CA LEU A 75 18.11 19.74 1.23
C LEU A 75 17.13 19.83 2.40
N THR A 76 17.17 20.92 3.16
CA THR A 76 16.27 21.12 4.32
C THR A 76 14.82 21.24 3.87
N ARG A 77 14.56 21.91 2.73
CA ARG A 77 13.21 22.03 2.17
C ARG A 77 12.68 20.69 1.68
N GLU A 78 13.49 19.91 0.98
CA GLU A 78 13.08 18.60 0.46
C GLU A 78 12.78 17.61 1.58
N LEU A 79 13.66 17.51 2.58
CA LEU A 79 13.45 16.67 3.76
C LEU A 79 12.18 17.09 4.54
N GLY A 80 11.96 18.40 4.71
CA GLY A 80 10.75 18.94 5.32
C GLY A 80 9.48 18.63 4.50
N GLY A 81 9.57 18.68 3.17
CA GLY A 81 8.48 18.29 2.27
C GLY A 81 8.08 16.83 2.47
N LEU A 82 9.05 15.91 2.49
CA LEU A 82 8.79 14.49 2.76
C LEU A 82 8.13 14.26 4.12
N GLN A 83 8.55 14.98 5.17
CA GLN A 83 7.90 14.89 6.50
C GLN A 83 6.45 15.36 6.46
N LEU A 84 6.19 16.52 5.85
CA LEU A 84 4.83 17.08 5.77
C LEU A 84 3.89 16.18 4.96
N GLU A 85 4.39 15.58 3.88
CA GLU A 85 3.64 14.59 3.12
C GLU A 85 3.34 13.36 3.98
N LEU A 86 4.32 12.84 4.72
CA LEU A 86 4.13 11.68 5.58
C LEU A 86 3.13 11.96 6.72
N ASP A 87 3.17 13.16 7.31
CA ASP A 87 2.20 13.62 8.30
C ASP A 87 0.78 13.65 7.71
N ALA A 88 0.63 14.07 6.44
CA ALA A 88 -0.65 14.05 5.74
C ALA A 88 -1.14 12.64 5.40
N LEU A 89 -0.24 11.66 5.27
CA LEU A 89 -0.59 10.25 5.06
C LEU A 89 -1.02 9.54 6.35
N SER A 90 -0.63 10.03 7.53
CA SER A 90 -1.02 9.42 8.81
C SER A 90 -2.55 9.35 9.04
N PRO A 91 -3.33 10.42 8.78
CA PRO A 91 -4.79 10.34 8.77
C PRO A 91 -5.37 9.30 7.80
N VAL A 92 -4.71 9.04 6.66
CA VAL A 92 -5.19 8.07 5.65
C VAL A 92 -5.19 6.66 6.23
N ALA A 93 -4.11 6.22 6.88
CA ALA A 93 -4.07 4.91 7.52
C ALA A 93 -5.04 4.79 8.69
N ARG A 94 -5.19 5.87 9.48
CA ARG A 94 -6.17 5.90 10.58
C ARG A 94 -7.59 5.76 10.05
N HIS A 95 -7.91 6.39 8.92
CA HIS A 95 -9.21 6.28 8.30
C HIS A 95 -9.52 4.85 7.84
N ALA A 96 -8.56 4.14 7.21
CA ALA A 96 -8.77 2.73 6.86
C ALA A 96 -9.07 1.85 8.08
N ALA A 97 -8.33 2.04 9.18
CA ALA A 97 -8.57 1.30 10.42
C ALA A 97 -9.96 1.62 11.01
N GLN A 98 -10.33 2.90 11.07
CA GLN A 98 -11.65 3.32 11.55
C GLN A 98 -12.79 2.79 10.68
N HIS A 99 -12.62 2.80 9.35
CA HIS A 99 -13.60 2.23 8.43
C HIS A 99 -13.75 0.73 8.68
N LEU A 100 -12.63 0.01 8.81
CA LEU A 100 -12.63 -1.42 9.12
C LEU A 100 -13.35 -1.72 10.43
N ASP A 101 -13.12 -0.92 11.49
CA ASP A 101 -13.77 -1.10 12.79
C ASP A 101 -15.29 -0.85 12.72
N GLN A 102 -15.73 0.10 11.89
CA GLN A 102 -17.13 0.54 11.83
C GLN A 102 -17.98 -0.26 10.85
N HIS A 103 -17.42 -0.61 9.70
CA HIS A 103 -18.15 -1.18 8.57
C HIS A 103 -17.66 -2.58 8.17
N GLY A 104 -16.53 -3.02 8.73
CA GLY A 104 -15.89 -4.26 8.34
C GLY A 104 -15.22 -4.19 6.95
N PRO A 105 -14.81 -5.35 6.40
CA PRO A 105 -14.16 -5.43 5.10
C PRO A 105 -15.20 -5.38 3.97
N ASP A 106 -15.40 -4.21 3.38
CA ASP A 106 -16.28 -3.99 2.24
C ASP A 106 -15.52 -3.49 0.99
N GLU A 107 -16.26 -3.29 -0.11
CA GLU A 107 -15.68 -2.82 -1.37
C GLU A 107 -15.19 -1.36 -1.25
N ALA A 108 -15.80 -0.54 -0.39
CA ALA A 108 -15.36 0.83 -0.14
C ALA A 108 -13.99 0.86 0.54
N LEU A 109 -13.77 0.04 1.57
CA LEU A 109 -12.47 -0.14 2.21
C LEU A 109 -11.44 -0.66 1.21
N THR A 110 -11.83 -1.62 0.37
CA THR A 110 -10.92 -2.18 -0.63
C THR A 110 -10.46 -1.12 -1.63
N ALA A 111 -11.39 -0.30 -2.14
CA ALA A 111 -11.07 0.82 -3.03
C ALA A 111 -10.21 1.88 -2.32
N PHE A 112 -10.55 2.22 -1.07
CA PHE A 112 -9.78 3.16 -0.25
C PHE A 112 -8.33 2.69 -0.05
N ASN A 113 -8.14 1.42 0.32
CA ASN A 113 -6.83 0.83 0.53
C ASN A 113 -5.97 0.89 -0.74
N LEU A 114 -6.55 0.65 -1.93
CA LEU A 114 -5.84 0.78 -3.20
C LEU A 114 -5.36 2.23 -3.43
N GLY A 115 -6.22 3.21 -3.16
CA GLY A 115 -5.85 4.63 -3.21
C GLY A 115 -4.73 4.98 -2.23
N ALA A 116 -4.83 4.53 -0.99
CA ALA A 116 -3.81 4.72 0.05
C ALA A 116 -2.45 4.12 -0.35
N ARG A 117 -2.45 2.89 -0.88
CA ARG A 117 -1.21 2.24 -1.35
C ARG A 117 -0.54 3.00 -2.49
N ARG A 118 -1.30 3.64 -3.39
CA ARG A 118 -0.75 4.51 -4.43
C ARG A 118 -0.13 5.80 -3.89
N LEU A 119 -0.70 6.36 -2.82
CA LEU A 119 -0.09 7.50 -2.13
C LEU A 119 1.26 7.09 -1.52
N PHE A 120 1.31 5.92 -0.91
CA PHE A 120 2.51 5.38 -0.28
C PHE A 120 3.59 5.05 -1.30
N ASP A 121 3.22 4.48 -2.46
CA ASP A 121 4.14 4.21 -3.56
C ASP A 121 4.80 5.49 -4.10
N ARG A 122 4.02 6.56 -4.25
CA ARG A 122 4.54 7.88 -4.67
C ARG A 122 5.50 8.47 -3.66
N TRP A 123 5.13 8.46 -2.38
CA TRP A 123 6.00 8.95 -1.30
C TRP A 123 7.31 8.15 -1.26
N GLN A 124 7.23 6.82 -1.38
CA GLN A 124 8.43 5.97 -1.40
C GLN A 124 9.35 6.31 -2.57
N GLY A 125 8.81 6.54 -3.76
CA GLY A 125 9.60 6.96 -4.92
C GLY A 125 10.28 8.32 -4.73
N ALA A 126 9.60 9.26 -4.08
CA ALA A 126 10.18 10.57 -3.73
C ALA A 126 11.30 10.43 -2.68
N CYS A 127 11.07 9.62 -1.65
CA CYS A 127 12.07 9.30 -0.61
C CYS A 127 13.32 8.64 -1.21
N GLU A 128 13.14 7.64 -2.09
CA GLU A 128 14.24 6.97 -2.80
C GLU A 128 15.00 7.92 -3.71
N SER A 129 14.30 8.82 -4.42
CA SER A 129 14.95 9.83 -5.28
C SER A 129 15.77 10.81 -4.46
N PHE A 130 15.26 11.23 -3.30
CA PHE A 130 16.00 12.07 -2.36
C PHE A 130 17.20 11.33 -1.75
N ALA A 131 17.03 10.05 -1.41
CA ALA A 131 18.09 9.19 -0.90
C ALA A 131 19.16 8.88 -1.94
N ALA A 132 18.84 8.85 -3.24
CA ALA A 132 19.81 8.61 -4.31
C ALA A 132 20.88 9.71 -4.43
N ALA A 133 20.65 10.89 -3.82
CA ALA A 133 21.67 11.92 -3.67
C ALA A 133 22.73 11.56 -2.61
N LEU A 134 22.53 10.46 -1.87
CA LEU A 134 23.48 9.91 -0.90
C LEU A 134 24.34 8.84 -1.57
N ASP A 135 25.65 8.94 -1.40
CA ASP A 135 26.65 8.13 -2.10
C ASP A 135 26.80 6.70 -1.52
N ASP A 136 25.72 5.93 -1.35
CA ASP A 136 25.70 4.50 -0.93
C ASP A 136 26.11 4.14 0.53
N HIS A 137 26.22 5.10 1.46
CA HIS A 137 26.87 4.84 2.77
C HIS A 137 25.99 4.22 3.89
N GLU A 138 24.68 4.02 3.74
CA GLU A 138 23.81 3.55 4.84
C GLU A 138 23.03 2.24 4.53
N PRO A 139 23.61 1.06 4.84
CA PRO A 139 23.00 -0.25 4.54
C PRO A 139 21.62 -0.49 5.20
N ALA A 140 21.36 0.17 6.33
CA ALA A 140 20.06 0.09 7.02
C ALA A 140 18.94 0.73 6.18
N LEU A 141 19.23 1.85 5.52
CA LEU A 141 18.32 2.55 4.63
C LEU A 141 17.95 1.67 3.43
N LEU A 142 18.96 1.08 2.78
CA LEU A 142 18.76 0.16 1.64
C LEU A 142 17.92 -1.07 2.03
N THR A 143 18.13 -1.59 3.24
CA THR A 143 17.37 -2.73 3.76
C THR A 143 15.90 -2.37 3.95
N LEU A 144 15.63 -1.22 4.57
CA LEU A 144 14.26 -0.76 4.85
C LEU A 144 13.50 -0.39 3.57
N ALA A 145 14.14 0.34 2.65
CA ALA A 145 13.59 0.67 1.33
C ALA A 145 13.19 -0.60 0.57
N ARG A 146 14.05 -1.62 0.56
CA ARG A 146 13.76 -2.91 -0.07
C ARG A 146 12.55 -3.60 0.58
N ASP A 147 12.46 -3.58 1.90
CA ASP A 147 11.35 -4.20 2.63
C ASP A 147 10.03 -3.48 2.34
N LEU A 148 10.02 -2.15 2.31
CA LEU A 148 8.89 -1.32 1.87
C LEU A 148 8.46 -1.67 0.43
N ARG A 149 9.41 -1.79 -0.50
CA ARG A 149 9.12 -2.17 -1.90
C ARG A 149 8.56 -3.58 -2.05
N LEU A 150 9.05 -4.54 -1.26
CA LEU A 150 8.49 -5.89 -1.23
C LEU A 150 7.03 -5.88 -0.79
N VAL A 151 6.72 -5.16 0.29
CA VAL A 151 5.36 -5.05 0.81
C VAL A 151 4.43 -4.35 -0.19
N GLN A 152 4.89 -3.25 -0.81
CA GLN A 152 4.16 -2.58 -1.88
C GLN A 152 3.94 -3.47 -3.12
N GLY A 153 4.82 -4.43 -3.37
CA GLY A 153 4.70 -5.39 -4.48
C GLY A 153 3.61 -6.46 -4.30
N ILE A 154 3.12 -6.69 -3.07
CA ILE A 154 2.12 -7.72 -2.80
C ILE A 154 0.82 -7.39 -3.54
N ALA A 155 0.31 -8.35 -4.32
CA ALA A 155 -0.93 -8.22 -5.12
C ALA A 155 -0.95 -7.04 -6.11
N ARG A 156 0.21 -6.60 -6.60
CA ARG A 156 0.32 -5.46 -7.54
C ARG A 156 -0.54 -5.63 -8.78
N SER A 157 -0.54 -6.80 -9.41
CA SER A 157 -1.34 -7.04 -10.63
C SER A 157 -2.85 -6.89 -10.40
N ILE A 158 -3.34 -7.27 -9.22
CA ILE A 158 -4.75 -7.09 -8.85
C ILE A 158 -5.07 -5.61 -8.69
N ALA A 159 -4.17 -4.84 -8.06
CA ALA A 159 -4.32 -3.40 -7.91
C ALA A 159 -4.34 -2.68 -9.27
N GLU A 160 -3.43 -3.05 -10.18
CA GLU A 160 -3.37 -2.52 -11.55
C GLU A 160 -4.66 -2.82 -12.34
N SER A 161 -5.16 -4.05 -12.25
CA SER A 161 -6.43 -4.43 -12.88
C SER A 161 -7.61 -3.61 -12.37
N ARG A 162 -7.70 -3.37 -11.06
CA ARG A 162 -8.77 -2.56 -10.47
C ARG A 162 -8.64 -1.09 -10.82
N GLN A 163 -7.41 -0.56 -10.90
CA GLN A 163 -7.17 0.81 -11.36
C GLN A 163 -7.60 0.99 -12.82
N PHE A 164 -7.29 0.01 -13.68
CA PHE A 164 -7.75 0.01 -15.07
C PHE A 164 -9.28 0.03 -15.15
N GLN A 165 -9.95 -0.87 -14.43
CA GLN A 165 -11.41 -0.92 -14.38
C GLN A 165 -12.05 0.37 -13.86
N ALA A 166 -11.48 1.00 -12.83
CA ALA A 166 -11.95 2.28 -12.34
C ALA A 166 -11.84 3.40 -13.40
N GLY A 167 -10.79 3.35 -14.23
CA GLY A 167 -10.62 4.25 -15.37
C GLY A 167 -11.67 4.01 -16.47
N GLU A 168 -11.88 2.74 -16.86
CA GLU A 168 -12.88 2.39 -17.88
C GLU A 168 -14.28 2.84 -17.47
N THR A 169 -14.71 2.54 -16.23
CA THR A 169 -16.00 2.98 -15.71
C THR A 169 -16.18 4.50 -15.78
N LEU A 170 -15.13 5.26 -15.47
CA LEU A 170 -15.17 6.72 -15.53
C LEU A 170 -15.34 7.22 -16.98
N LEU A 171 -14.62 6.62 -17.92
CA LEU A 171 -14.69 6.97 -19.34
C LEU A 171 -16.06 6.63 -19.94
N GLU A 172 -16.61 5.46 -19.64
CA GLU A 172 -17.94 5.03 -20.08
C GLU A 172 -19.05 5.92 -19.51
N SER A 173 -18.95 6.30 -18.22
CA SER A 173 -19.94 7.19 -17.59
C SER A 173 -20.00 8.58 -18.22
N THR A 174 -18.90 9.06 -18.80
CA THR A 174 -18.83 10.36 -19.49
C THR A 174 -19.57 10.31 -20.84
N THR A 175 -19.52 9.18 -21.55
CA THR A 175 -20.24 9.01 -22.83
C THR A 175 -21.77 8.95 -22.68
N THR A 176 -22.28 8.59 -21.50
CA THR A 176 -23.72 8.52 -21.25
C THR A 176 -24.34 9.91 -21.01
N HIS A 177 -23.57 10.87 -20.49
CA HIS A 177 -24.05 12.23 -20.23
C HIS A 177 -24.15 13.12 -21.49
N GLU A 178 -23.48 12.78 -22.60
CA GLU A 178 -23.59 13.53 -23.86
C GLU A 178 -24.83 13.18 -24.70
N ASN A 179 -25.55 12.09 -24.40
CA ASN A 179 -26.72 11.64 -25.16
C ASN A 179 -28.08 12.15 -24.66
N THR A 180 -28.10 13.07 -23.69
CA THR A 180 -29.33 13.72 -23.19
C THR A 180 -29.38 15.21 -23.49
N ALA A 181 -29.13 15.61 -24.73
CA ALA A 181 -29.54 16.92 -25.22
C ALA A 181 -31.02 16.85 -25.67
N PRO A 182 -31.92 17.72 -25.16
CA PRO A 182 -33.32 17.72 -25.60
C PRO A 182 -33.44 18.19 -27.06
N SER A 183 -34.23 17.46 -27.86
CA SER A 183 -34.59 17.87 -29.22
C SER A 183 -35.19 19.28 -29.22
N PRO A 184 -34.74 20.18 -30.12
CA PRO A 184 -35.34 21.50 -30.25
C PRO A 184 -36.76 21.37 -30.83
N LEU A 185 -37.69 22.13 -30.23
CA LEU A 185 -39.03 22.41 -30.74
C LEU A 185 -38.97 23.30 -31.99
#